data_AF-A0AAN8MJS2-F1
#
_entry.id   AF-A0AAN8MJS2-F1
#
_cell.length_a   1.000
_cell.length_b   1.000
_cell.length_c   1.000
_cell.angle_alpha   90.00
_cell.angle_beta   90.00
_cell.angle_gamma   90.00
#
_symmetry.space_group_name_H-M   'P 1'
#
loop_
_entity.id
_entity.type
_entity.pdbx_description
1 polymer ?
#
loop_
_entity_poly.entity_id
_entity_poly.type
_entity_poly.pdbx_seq_one_letter_code
_entity_poly.pdbx_strand_id
1 'polypeptide(L)'
;MGVHKGHDTVPAESERTDRQRQLGETQQKSKRRIQKREKGIQEVRQAVKSLKHSAQGAMEGSERIFTELIHSIERRHSEVNGIIRAQEKAEVSRAEGLLKRLEQEVAALKRRDAELEQLSHTEDHIHFLQSLPSLCVLPGSEDLPSITVNQHVSFEGVKKSVSELKKQLEDICSVEIVMISSQMT
;
A
#
# COMPACT_ATOMS: atom_id res chain seq x y z
N MET A 1 -5.16 -15.36 103.05
CA MET A 1 -4.81 -15.64 101.65
C MET A 1 -6.12 -15.72 100.87
N GLY A 2 -6.48 -14.86 99.91
CA GLY A 2 -5.80 -13.72 99.31
C GLY A 2 -6.84 -12.70 98.84
N VAL A 3 -6.47 -11.43 98.98
CA VAL A 3 -7.29 -10.26 98.65
C VAL A 3 -7.13 -9.96 97.15
N HIS A 4 -8.20 -10.04 96.37
CA HIS A 4 -8.26 -9.43 95.04
C HIS A 4 -9.00 -8.09 95.14
N LYS A 5 -8.30 -7.06 95.63
CA LYS A 5 -8.70 -5.66 95.53
C LYS A 5 -8.16 -5.11 94.22
N GLY A 6 -9.02 -4.92 93.22
CA GLY A 6 -8.56 -4.27 91.98
C GLY A 6 -9.50 -4.29 90.78
N HIS A 7 -10.77 -4.70 90.91
CA HIS A 7 -11.66 -4.72 89.74
C HIS A 7 -12.94 -3.94 90.04
N ASP A 8 -13.05 -2.77 89.42
CA ASP A 8 -14.29 -2.01 89.35
C ASP A 8 -15.26 -2.84 88.50
N THR A 9 -16.25 -3.46 89.17
CA THR A 9 -17.15 -4.41 88.53
C THR A 9 -18.41 -3.66 88.12
N VAL A 10 -18.52 -3.33 86.84
CA VAL A 10 -19.71 -2.68 86.28
C VAL A 10 -20.89 -3.65 86.18
N PRO A 11 -22.13 -3.22 86.46
CA PRO A 11 -23.33 -4.04 86.27
C PRO A 11 -23.48 -4.45 84.80
N ALA A 12 -23.77 -5.73 84.55
CA ALA A 12 -23.89 -6.29 83.19
C ALA A 12 -24.94 -5.59 82.31
N GLU A 13 -25.98 -5.01 82.90
CA GLU A 13 -27.03 -4.25 82.21
C GLU A 13 -26.51 -2.92 81.65
N SER A 14 -25.61 -2.25 82.39
CA SER A 14 -24.96 -1.01 81.94
C SER A 14 -24.01 -1.30 80.78
N GLU A 15 -23.14 -2.31 80.93
CA GLU A 15 -22.22 -2.74 79.86
C GLU A 15 -22.99 -3.18 78.62
N ARG A 16 -24.09 -3.94 78.76
CA ARG A 16 -24.94 -4.34 77.63
C ARG A 16 -25.52 -3.14 76.90
N THR A 17 -25.97 -2.11 77.63
CA THR A 17 -26.55 -0.89 77.04
C THR A 17 -25.53 -0.14 76.19
N ASP A 18 -24.30 0.01 76.69
CA ASP A 18 -23.22 0.65 75.94
C ASP A 18 -22.79 -0.18 74.73
N ARG A 19 -22.66 -1.50 74.86
CA ARG A 19 -22.39 -2.41 73.74
C ARG A 19 -23.48 -2.40 72.68
N GLN A 20 -24.75 -2.30 73.09
CA GLN A 20 -25.89 -2.20 72.18
C GLN A 20 -25.85 -0.89 71.36
N ARG A 21 -25.46 0.23 71.99
CA ARG A 21 -25.24 1.50 71.29
C ARG A 21 -24.11 1.41 70.28
N GLN A 22 -22.94 0.88 70.68
CA GLN A 22 -21.79 0.67 69.79
C GLN A 22 -22.13 -0.25 68.60
N LEU A 23 -22.92 -1.31 68.83
CA LEU A 23 -23.40 -2.20 67.78
C LEU A 23 -24.27 -1.44 66.77
N GLY A 24 -25.20 -0.61 67.25
CA GLY A 24 -26.05 0.23 66.39
C GLY A 24 -25.23 1.20 65.53
N GLU A 25 -24.27 1.90 66.12
CA GLU A 25 -23.35 2.81 65.40
C GLU A 25 -22.51 2.06 64.35
N THR A 26 -21.98 0.89 64.72
CA THR A 26 -21.20 0.04 63.81
C THR A 26 -22.07 -0.45 62.65
N GLN A 27 -23.31 -0.86 62.92
CA GLN A 27 -24.27 -1.28 61.89
C GLN A 27 -24.62 -0.12 60.95
N GLN A 28 -24.85 1.10 61.47
CA GLN A 28 -25.10 2.27 60.64
C GLN A 28 -23.90 2.63 59.77
N LYS A 29 -22.69 2.57 60.34
CA LYS A 29 -21.43 2.78 59.60
C LYS A 29 -21.26 1.75 58.48
N SER A 30 -21.60 0.48 58.74
CA SER A 30 -21.59 -0.58 57.74
C SER A 30 -22.58 -0.29 56.60
N LYS A 31 -23.83 0.05 56.92
CA LYS A 31 -24.85 0.41 55.92
C LYS A 31 -24.41 1.58 55.02
N ARG A 32 -23.84 2.64 55.59
CA ARG A 32 -23.29 3.77 54.81
C ARG A 32 -22.15 3.35 53.88
N ARG A 33 -21.25 2.46 54.35
CA ARG A 33 -20.16 1.93 53.53
C ARG A 33 -20.68 1.07 52.37
N ILE A 34 -21.69 0.24 52.61
CA ILE A 34 -22.34 -0.57 51.57
C ILE A 34 -22.90 0.32 50.47
N GLN A 35 -23.72 1.31 50.82
CA GLN A 35 -24.30 2.26 49.84
C GLN A 35 -23.22 3.00 49.03
N LYS A 36 -22.14 3.45 49.68
CA LYS A 36 -21.01 4.08 48.98
C LYS A 36 -20.33 3.12 48.01
N ARG A 37 -20.18 1.84 48.38
CA ARG A 37 -19.58 0.83 47.51
C ARG A 37 -20.50 0.45 46.36
N GLU A 38 -21.81 0.34 46.57
CA GLU A 38 -22.79 0.10 45.51
C GLU A 38 -22.79 1.22 44.47
N LYS A 39 -22.75 2.49 44.90
CA LYS A 39 -22.59 3.64 44.00
C LYS A 39 -21.27 3.56 43.22
N GLY A 40 -20.17 3.29 43.90
CA GLY A 40 -18.87 3.13 43.26
C GLY A 40 -18.84 1.98 42.23
N ILE A 41 -19.53 0.87 42.50
CA ILE A 41 -19.68 -0.23 41.54
C ILE A 41 -20.41 0.24 40.28
N GLN A 42 -21.48 1.03 40.42
CA GLN A 42 -22.21 1.58 39.27
C GLN A 42 -21.35 2.54 38.45
N GLU A 43 -20.62 3.45 39.11
CA GLU A 43 -19.70 4.40 38.46
C GLU A 43 -18.60 3.66 37.67
N VAL A 44 -17.97 2.65 38.27
CA VAL A 44 -16.95 1.84 37.59
C VAL A 44 -17.54 1.07 36.41
N ARG A 45 -18.73 0.48 36.54
CA ARG A 45 -19.41 -0.21 35.42
C ARG A 45 -19.66 0.74 34.25
N GLN A 46 -20.10 1.98 34.53
CA GLN A 46 -20.30 2.99 33.50
C GLN A 46 -18.97 3.40 32.85
N ALA A 47 -17.93 3.65 33.64
CA ALA A 47 -16.61 4.00 33.13
C ALA A 47 -16.04 2.90 32.20
N VAL A 48 -16.16 1.64 32.59
CA VAL A 48 -15.74 0.49 31.76
C VAL A 48 -16.54 0.44 30.45
N LYS A 49 -17.85 0.69 30.49
CA LYS A 49 -18.68 0.71 29.27
C LYS A 49 -18.26 1.85 28.33
N SER A 50 -18.04 3.05 28.86
CA SER A 50 -17.60 4.20 28.08
C SER A 50 -16.21 3.96 27.47
N LEU A 51 -15.27 3.40 28.22
CA LEU A 51 -13.94 3.07 27.72
C LEU A 51 -14.01 2.06 26.55
N LYS A 52 -14.79 0.99 26.71
CA LYS A 52 -15.00 -0.01 25.64
C LYS A 52 -15.60 0.64 24.38
N HIS A 53 -16.59 1.50 24.54
CA HIS A 53 -17.21 2.18 23.41
C HIS A 53 -16.23 3.14 22.70
N SER A 54 -15.45 3.90 23.47
CA SER A 54 -14.42 4.79 22.93
C SER A 54 -13.33 4.02 22.17
N ALA A 55 -12.86 2.90 22.73
CA ALA A 55 -11.87 2.05 22.07
C ALA A 55 -12.41 1.47 20.76
N GLN A 56 -13.65 0.98 20.76
CA GLN A 56 -14.31 0.48 19.56
C GLN A 56 -14.42 1.56 18.48
N GLY A 57 -14.84 2.78 18.85
CA GLY A 57 -14.92 3.89 17.90
C GLY A 57 -13.56 4.28 17.30
N ALA A 58 -12.49 4.27 18.12
CA ALA A 58 -11.14 4.50 17.63
C ALA A 58 -10.68 3.39 16.65
N MET A 59 -10.99 2.12 16.95
CA MET A 59 -10.70 1.00 16.07
C MET A 59 -11.43 1.12 14.73
N GLU A 60 -12.74 1.37 14.73
CA GLU A 60 -13.55 1.54 13.52
C GLU A 60 -13.06 2.73 12.66
N GLY A 61 -12.72 3.85 13.31
CA GLY A 61 -12.13 4.99 12.64
C GLY A 61 -10.79 4.65 11.97
N SER A 62 -9.92 3.93 12.68
CA SER A 62 -8.61 3.50 12.14
C SER A 62 -8.76 2.52 10.98
N GLU A 63 -9.67 1.55 11.08
CA GLU A 63 -9.95 0.56 10.04
C GLU A 63 -10.40 1.24 8.74
N ARG A 64 -11.27 2.24 8.86
CA ARG A 64 -11.71 3.04 7.72
C ARG A 64 -10.55 3.77 7.05
N ILE A 65 -9.69 4.43 7.82
CA ILE A 65 -8.54 5.15 7.28
C ILE A 65 -7.57 4.20 6.57
N PHE A 66 -7.25 3.05 7.18
CA PHE A 66 -6.39 2.04 6.54
C PHE A 66 -7.02 1.48 5.26
N THR A 67 -8.32 1.25 5.25
CA THR A 67 -9.06 0.84 4.05
C THR A 67 -8.94 1.87 2.93
N GLU A 68 -9.08 3.16 3.23
CA GLU A 68 -8.90 4.25 2.25
C GLU A 68 -7.45 4.31 1.72
N LEU A 69 -6.45 4.10 2.57
CA LEU A 69 -5.04 4.03 2.18
C LEU A 69 -4.74 2.84 1.27
N ILE A 70 -5.26 1.65 1.58
CA ILE A 70 -5.08 0.44 0.75
C ILE A 70 -5.63 0.69 -0.66
N HIS A 71 -6.87 1.20 -0.77
CA HIS A 71 -7.46 1.53 -2.06
C HIS A 71 -6.65 2.58 -2.85
N SER A 72 -6.04 3.54 -2.16
CA SER A 72 -5.16 4.53 -2.80
C SER A 72 -3.91 3.86 -3.38
N ILE A 73 -3.27 2.96 -2.64
CA ILE A 73 -2.10 2.20 -3.09
C ILE A 73 -2.45 1.30 -4.28
N GLU A 74 -3.59 0.60 -4.25
CA GLU A 74 -4.07 -0.23 -5.36
C GLU A 74 -4.32 0.59 -6.64
N ARG A 75 -4.86 1.81 -6.49
CA ARG A 75 -5.04 2.74 -7.61
C ARG A 75 -3.70 3.16 -8.20
N ARG A 76 -2.72 3.53 -7.37
CA ARG A 76 -1.36 3.89 -7.84
C ARG A 76 -0.66 2.70 -8.50
N HIS A 77 -0.82 1.50 -7.96
CA HIS A 77 -0.32 0.27 -8.57
C HIS A 77 -0.89 0.07 -9.98
N SER A 78 -2.20 0.27 -10.14
CA SER A 78 -2.87 0.22 -11.44
C SER A 78 -2.33 1.26 -12.44
N GLU A 79 -2.06 2.48 -11.97
CA GLU A 79 -1.48 3.55 -12.80
C GLU A 79 -0.06 3.22 -13.28
N VAL A 80 0.82 2.74 -12.39
CA VAL A 80 2.18 2.34 -12.75
C VAL A 80 2.15 1.22 -13.80
N ASN A 81 1.30 0.21 -13.61
CA ASN A 81 1.12 -0.86 -14.60
C ASN A 81 0.58 -0.34 -15.94
N GLY A 82 -0.31 0.66 -15.90
CA GLY A 82 -0.82 1.33 -17.08
C GLY A 82 0.29 2.02 -17.88
N ILE A 83 1.17 2.75 -17.19
CA ILE A 83 2.32 3.44 -17.80
C ILE A 83 3.27 2.43 -18.45
N ILE A 84 3.62 1.34 -17.76
CA ILE A 84 4.51 0.29 -18.29
C ILE A 84 3.91 -0.30 -19.58
N ARG A 85 2.64 -0.71 -19.56
CA ARG A 85 1.97 -1.31 -20.73
C ARG A 85 1.84 -0.34 -21.88
N ALA A 86 1.57 0.94 -21.62
CA ALA A 86 1.49 1.96 -22.65
C ALA A 86 2.84 2.14 -23.36
N GLN A 87 3.92 2.21 -22.59
CA GLN A 87 5.28 2.32 -23.13
C GLN A 87 5.68 1.07 -23.91
N GLU A 88 5.46 -0.12 -23.36
CA GLU A 88 5.69 -1.40 -24.04
C GLU A 88 4.97 -1.42 -25.40
N LYS A 89 3.67 -1.12 -25.43
CA LYS A 89 2.88 -1.11 -26.66
C LYS A 89 3.44 -0.13 -27.69
N ALA A 90 3.78 1.09 -27.27
CA ALA A 90 4.32 2.11 -28.17
C ALA A 90 5.66 1.67 -28.80
N GLU A 91 6.53 1.06 -28.01
CA GLU A 91 7.85 0.59 -28.42
C GLU A 91 7.75 -0.63 -29.35
N VAL A 92 6.86 -1.59 -29.03
CA VAL A 92 6.56 -2.75 -29.88
C VAL A 92 5.98 -2.29 -31.22
N SER A 93 4.98 -1.42 -31.23
CA SER A 93 4.40 -0.90 -32.48
C SER A 93 5.43 -0.16 -33.34
N ARG A 94 6.37 0.57 -32.71
CA ARG A 94 7.47 1.21 -33.45
C ARG A 94 8.40 0.17 -34.08
N ALA A 95 8.75 -0.89 -33.35
CA ALA A 95 9.61 -1.96 -33.85
C ALA A 95 8.94 -2.76 -34.98
N GLU A 96 7.67 -3.13 -34.85
CA GLU A 96 6.89 -3.81 -35.89
C GLU A 96 6.78 -2.96 -37.16
N GLY A 97 6.58 -1.64 -37.03
CA GLY A 97 6.57 -0.72 -38.16
C GLY A 97 7.92 -0.64 -38.89
N LEU A 98 9.03 -0.74 -38.16
CA LEU A 98 10.37 -0.82 -38.75
C LEU A 98 10.61 -2.15 -39.45
N LEU A 99 10.23 -3.27 -38.82
CA LEU A 99 10.34 -4.60 -39.40
C LEU A 99 9.59 -4.69 -40.73
N LYS A 100 8.34 -4.23 -40.78
CA LYS A 100 7.53 -4.23 -42.00
C LYS A 100 8.16 -3.43 -43.13
N ARG A 101 8.79 -2.28 -42.82
CA ARG A 101 9.52 -1.48 -43.82
C ARG A 101 10.71 -2.24 -44.38
N LEU A 102 11.51 -2.86 -43.52
CA LEU A 102 12.66 -3.67 -43.93
C LEU A 102 12.24 -4.86 -44.80
N GLU A 103 11.16 -5.55 -44.46
CA GLU A 103 10.62 -6.66 -45.26
C GLU A 103 10.21 -6.20 -46.67
N GLN A 104 9.57 -5.03 -46.77
CA GLN A 104 9.18 -4.44 -48.06
C GLN A 104 10.40 -4.04 -48.89
N GLU A 105 11.42 -3.45 -48.26
CA GLU A 105 12.67 -3.07 -48.92
C GLU A 105 13.41 -4.29 -49.45
N VAL A 106 13.56 -5.34 -48.63
CA VAL A 106 14.16 -6.60 -49.07
C VAL A 106 13.38 -7.22 -50.23
N ALA A 107 12.04 -7.19 -50.19
CA ALA A 107 11.23 -7.71 -51.31
C ALA A 107 11.41 -6.90 -52.60
N ALA A 108 11.51 -5.56 -52.50
CA ALA A 108 11.78 -4.70 -53.64
C ALA A 108 13.18 -4.92 -54.23
N LEU A 109 14.19 -5.04 -53.37
CA LEU A 109 15.56 -5.34 -53.78
C LEU A 109 15.66 -6.71 -54.45
N LYS A 110 15.03 -7.76 -53.90
CA LYS A 110 14.98 -9.10 -54.51
C LYS A 110 14.32 -9.10 -55.89
N ARG A 111 13.24 -8.32 -56.07
CA ARG A 111 12.58 -8.18 -57.37
C ARG A 111 13.53 -7.53 -58.38
N ARG A 112 14.18 -6.44 -57.98
CA ARG A 112 15.11 -5.71 -58.84
C ARG A 112 16.34 -6.54 -59.21
N ASP A 113 16.88 -7.29 -58.25
CA ASP A 113 17.97 -8.23 -58.47
C ASP A 113 17.59 -9.28 -59.53
N ALA A 114 16.39 -9.85 -59.44
CA ALA A 114 15.89 -10.77 -60.46
C ALA A 114 15.69 -10.12 -61.85
N GLU A 115 15.24 -8.85 -61.91
CA GLU A 115 15.13 -8.09 -63.16
C GLU A 115 16.51 -7.80 -63.79
N LEU A 116 17.50 -7.47 -62.96
CA LEU A 116 18.89 -7.26 -63.39
C LEU A 116 19.52 -8.56 -63.92
N GLU A 117 19.31 -9.67 -63.22
CA GLU A 117 19.75 -11.00 -63.68
C GLU A 117 19.06 -11.41 -64.99
N GLN A 118 17.77 -11.13 -65.18
CA GLN A 118 17.13 -11.38 -66.47
C GLN A 118 17.70 -10.51 -67.59
N LEU A 119 17.97 -9.23 -67.30
CA LEU A 119 18.53 -8.30 -68.28
C LEU A 119 19.97 -8.69 -68.67
N SER A 120 20.78 -9.21 -67.75
CA SER A 120 22.17 -9.62 -68.01
C SER A 120 22.27 -10.80 -68.98
N HIS A 121 21.24 -11.65 -69.03
CA HIS A 121 21.16 -12.82 -69.91
C HIS A 121 20.41 -12.56 -71.23
N THR A 122 19.98 -11.32 -71.50
CA THR A 122 19.24 -10.99 -72.73
C THR A 122 20.17 -10.89 -73.94
N GLU A 123 19.77 -11.47 -75.08
CA GLU A 123 20.48 -11.31 -76.36
C GLU A 123 19.99 -10.06 -77.14
N ASP A 124 18.89 -9.43 -76.73
CA ASP A 124 18.38 -8.20 -77.33
C ASP A 124 19.14 -6.97 -76.82
N HIS A 125 20.13 -6.55 -77.60
CA HIS A 125 20.98 -5.41 -77.27
C HIS A 125 20.24 -4.06 -77.20
N ILE A 126 19.13 -3.89 -77.92
CA ILE A 126 18.35 -2.65 -77.86
C ILE A 126 17.56 -2.61 -76.55
N HIS A 127 16.90 -3.71 -76.20
CA HIS A 127 16.21 -3.84 -74.91
C HIS A 127 17.17 -3.66 -73.72
N PHE A 128 18.38 -4.23 -73.79
CA PHE A 128 19.42 -4.02 -72.78
C PHE A 128 19.72 -2.53 -72.57
N LEU A 129 20.03 -1.81 -73.65
CA LEU A 129 20.40 -0.38 -73.58
C LEU A 129 19.23 0.51 -73.14
N GLN A 130 17.99 0.15 -73.46
CA GLN A 130 16.78 0.89 -73.06
C GLN A 130 16.40 0.65 -71.60
N SER A 131 16.56 -0.58 -71.10
CA SER A 131 16.10 -0.98 -69.76
C SER A 131 17.15 -0.79 -68.66
N LEU A 132 18.45 -0.73 -69.00
CA LEU A 132 19.51 -0.55 -68.00
C LEU A 132 19.41 0.76 -67.19
N PRO A 133 19.15 1.95 -67.79
CA PRO A 133 19.12 3.21 -67.04
C PRO A 133 18.05 3.25 -65.94
N SER A 134 16.87 2.68 -66.19
CA SER A 134 15.79 2.62 -65.18
C SER A 134 16.13 1.69 -64.02
N LEU A 135 16.92 0.63 -64.27
CA LEU A 135 17.41 -0.32 -63.27
C LEU A 135 18.72 0.10 -62.59
N CYS A 136 19.35 1.19 -63.00
CA CYS A 136 20.50 1.79 -62.30
C CYS A 136 20.10 2.85 -61.26
N VAL A 137 18.91 3.45 -61.36
CA VAL A 137 18.42 4.44 -60.38
C VAL A 137 17.85 3.74 -59.14
N LEU A 138 18.61 3.68 -58.04
CA LEU A 138 18.13 3.06 -56.80
C LEU A 138 16.84 3.76 -56.30
N PRO A 139 15.73 3.03 -56.10
CA PRO A 139 14.59 3.60 -55.42
C PRO A 139 14.93 3.70 -53.93
N GLY A 140 15.03 4.92 -53.39
CA GLY A 140 15.03 5.16 -51.94
C GLY A 140 16.39 5.23 -51.24
N SER A 141 17.52 5.32 -51.96
CA SER A 141 18.85 5.35 -51.32
C SER A 141 19.23 6.68 -50.68
N GLU A 142 18.63 7.81 -51.06
CA GLU A 142 19.19 9.11 -50.67
C GLU A 142 18.68 9.69 -49.33
N ASP A 143 17.63 9.16 -48.71
CA ASP A 143 17.00 9.86 -47.55
C ASP A 143 16.48 8.96 -46.41
N LEU A 144 16.93 7.72 -46.27
CA LEU A 144 16.51 6.90 -45.11
C LEU A 144 17.47 7.10 -43.93
N PRO A 145 17.05 7.77 -42.84
CA PRO A 145 17.88 7.89 -41.65
C PRO A 145 18.20 6.47 -41.18
N SER A 146 19.46 6.24 -40.80
CA SER A 146 19.93 4.98 -40.24
C SER A 146 18.87 4.43 -39.30
N ILE A 147 18.34 3.23 -39.62
CA ILE A 147 17.30 2.57 -38.83
C ILE A 147 17.91 2.26 -37.47
N THR A 148 17.79 3.22 -36.57
CA THR A 148 18.35 3.14 -35.23
C THR A 148 17.29 2.46 -34.41
N VAL A 149 17.38 1.14 -34.31
CA VAL A 149 16.59 0.37 -33.36
C VAL A 149 17.04 0.82 -31.98
N ASN A 150 16.16 1.48 -31.23
CA ASN A 150 16.44 1.80 -29.84
C ASN A 150 16.39 0.50 -29.04
N GLN A 151 17.53 -0.21 -29.00
CA GLN A 151 17.70 -1.51 -28.34
C GLN A 151 17.67 -1.42 -26.80
N HIS A 152 17.52 -0.23 -26.23
CA HIS A 152 17.78 0.02 -24.80
C HIS A 152 16.56 0.49 -23.99
N VAL A 153 15.33 0.16 -24.39
CA VAL A 153 14.17 0.41 -23.52
C VAL A 153 14.21 -0.56 -22.34
N SER A 154 14.81 -0.11 -21.24
CA SER A 154 14.88 -0.84 -19.97
C SER A 154 13.86 -0.26 -18.98
N PHE A 155 13.12 -1.15 -18.31
CA PHE A 155 12.20 -0.79 -17.24
C PHE A 155 12.86 -0.84 -15.85
N GLU A 156 14.19 -1.03 -15.76
CA GLU A 156 14.89 -1.12 -14.48
C GLU A 156 14.74 0.16 -13.65
N GLY A 157 14.68 1.33 -14.31
CA GLY A 157 14.42 2.61 -13.64
C GLY A 157 13.06 2.65 -12.95
N VAL A 158 12.04 2.00 -13.51
CA VAL A 158 10.71 1.89 -12.91
C VAL A 158 10.78 1.03 -11.65
N LYS A 159 11.43 -0.14 -11.75
CA LYS A 159 11.61 -1.05 -10.60
C LYS A 159 12.36 -0.38 -9.45
N LYS A 160 13.43 0.38 -9.76
CA LYS A 160 14.19 1.15 -8.76
C LYS A 160 13.31 2.22 -8.10
N SER A 161 12.52 2.96 -8.89
CA SER A 161 11.63 4.00 -8.37
C SER A 161 10.53 3.43 -7.46
N VAL A 162 9.94 2.29 -7.84
CA VAL A 162 8.95 1.58 -6.99
C VAL A 162 9.58 1.07 -5.70
N SER A 163 10.83 0.59 -5.76
CA SER A 163 11.57 0.14 -4.56
C SER A 163 11.86 1.30 -3.60
N GLU A 164 12.21 2.47 -4.14
CA GLU A 164 12.40 3.68 -3.33
C GLU A 164 11.09 4.15 -2.71
N LEU A 165 9.99 4.15 -3.47
CA LEU A 165 8.66 4.48 -2.95
C LEU A 165 8.27 3.56 -1.79
N LYS A 166 8.50 2.25 -1.91
CA LYS A 166 8.27 1.29 -0.84
C LYS A 166 9.03 1.68 0.42
N LYS A 167 10.33 1.94 0.29
CA LYS A 167 11.19 2.30 1.42
C LYS A 167 10.69 3.56 2.12
N GLN A 168 10.36 4.61 1.36
CA GLN A 168 9.83 5.86 1.91
C GLN A 168 8.52 5.64 2.68
N LEU A 169 7.63 4.79 2.15
CA LEU A 169 6.38 4.45 2.84
C LEU A 169 6.65 3.68 4.14
N GLU A 170 7.57 2.72 4.13
CA GLU A 170 7.96 1.97 5.34
C GLU A 170 8.59 2.87 6.40
N ASP A 171 9.45 3.81 6.01
CA ASP A 171 10.09 4.78 6.91
C ASP A 171 9.04 5.69 7.58
N ILE A 172 8.10 6.23 6.79
CA ILE A 172 7.01 7.07 7.31
C ILE A 172 6.13 6.28 8.27
N CYS A 173 5.70 5.07 7.88
CA CYS A 173 4.86 4.21 8.72
C CYS A 173 5.54 3.89 10.05
N SER A 174 6.85 3.63 10.04
CA SER A 174 7.61 3.32 11.26
C SER A 174 7.60 4.48 12.26
N VAL A 175 7.75 5.72 11.79
CA VAL A 175 7.70 6.92 12.64
C VAL A 175 6.30 7.12 13.21
N GLU A 176 5.27 7.03 12.37
CA GLU A 176 3.89 7.29 12.80
C GLU A 176 3.36 6.23 13.78
N ILE A 177 3.74 4.96 13.63
CA ILE A 177 3.33 3.89 14.57
C ILE A 177 3.87 4.16 15.98
N VAL A 178 5.10 4.68 16.10
CA VAL A 178 5.67 5.07 17.39
C VAL A 178 4.89 6.23 18.00
N MET A 179 4.53 7.24 17.20
CA MET A 179 3.74 8.37 17.65
C MET A 179 2.33 7.96 18.11
N ILE A 180 1.65 7.09 17.36
CA ILE A 180 0.33 6.56 17.73
C ILE A 180 0.42 5.80 19.05
N SER A 181 1.43 4.95 19.23
CA SER A 181 1.63 4.19 20.46
C SER A 181 1.79 5.10 21.68
N SER A 182 2.48 6.25 21.51
CA SER A 182 2.67 7.23 22.59
C SER A 182 1.38 7.93 23.04
N GLN A 183 0.32 7.93 22.22
CA GLN A 183 -0.98 8.50 22.58
C GLN A 183 -1.83 7.55 23.44
N MET A 184 -1.41 6.28 23.59
CA MET A 184 -2.15 5.26 24.34
C MET A 184 -1.59 4.97 25.74
N THR A 185 -0.43 5.53 26.07
CA THR A 185 0.25 5.44 27.38
C THR A 185 0.11 6.72 28.18
#